data_AF-A0A957HPT1-F1
#
_entry.id   AF-A0A957HPT1-F1
#
_cell.length_a   1.000
_cell.length_b   1.000
_cell.length_c   1.000
_cell.angle_alpha   90.00
_cell.angle_beta   90.00
_cell.angle_gamma   90.00
#
_symmetry.space_group_name_H-M   'P 1'
#
loop_
_entity.id
_entity.type
_entity.pdbx_description
1 polymer ?
#
loop_
_entity_poly.entity_id
_entity_poly.type
_entity_poly.pdbx_seq_one_letter_code
_entity_poly.pdbx_strand_id
1 'polypeptide(L)' 'MSKPSTIYQRPAELLQHLIRFDTTNPPGNERDCVMFINGLLQDAGIETTILAKEENRLNLVARLKGNGRS' A
#
# COMPACT_ATOMS: atom_id res chain seq x y z
N MET A 1 -3.94 -0.29 21.02
CA MET A 1 -3.52 0.11 19.66
C MET A 1 -2.18 -0.54 19.35
N SER A 2 -2.05 -1.16 18.17
CA SER A 2 -0.79 -1.77 17.71
C SER A 2 0.25 -0.69 17.43
N LYS A 3 1.54 -0.98 17.64
CA LYS A 3 2.62 -0.06 17.26
C LYS A 3 2.64 0.08 15.73
N PRO A 4 2.92 1.28 15.18
CA PRO A 4 3.04 1.45 13.74
C PRO A 4 4.14 0.54 13.18
N SER A 5 3.86 -0.14 12.08
CA SER A 5 4.82 -0.98 11.37
C SER A 5 6.08 -0.17 11.03
N THR A 6 7.26 -0.58 11.48
CA THR A 6 8.55 0.07 11.17
C THR A 6 9.21 -0.46 9.89
N ILE A 7 8.50 -1.29 9.12
CA ILE A 7 9.06 -1.93 7.92
C ILE A 7 9.53 -0.92 6.86
N TYR A 8 8.98 0.30 6.86
CA TYR A 8 9.43 1.40 6.00
C TYR A 8 10.89 1.81 6.24
N GLN A 9 11.46 1.52 7.41
CA GLN A 9 12.88 1.77 7.73
C GLN A 9 13.80 0.70 7.13
N ARG A 10 13.24 -0.39 6.58
CA ARG A 10 13.97 -1.56 6.07
C ARG A 10 13.56 -1.79 4.61
N PRO A 11 13.98 -0.92 3.68
CA PRO A 11 13.48 -0.89 2.30
C PRO A 11 13.73 -2.21 1.54
N ALA A 12 14.83 -2.92 1.84
CA ALA A 12 15.10 -4.22 1.24
C ALA A 12 14.07 -5.29 1.67
N GLU A 13 13.69 -5.33 2.96
CA GLU A 13 12.66 -6.25 3.46
C GLU A 13 11.27 -5.89 2.93
N LEU A 14 10.96 -4.59 2.86
CA LEU A 14 9.73 -4.10 2.25
C LEU A 14 9.64 -4.54 0.78
N LEU A 15 10.70 -4.31 0.00
CA LEU A 15 10.76 -4.74 -1.40
C LEU A 15 10.60 -6.26 -1.51
N GLN A 16 11.30 -7.02 -0.67
CA GLN A 16 11.20 -8.47 -0.61
C GLN A 16 9.77 -8.96 -0.33
N HIS A 17 8.99 -8.27 0.51
CA HIS A 17 7.58 -8.59 0.71
C HIS A 17 6.75 -8.24 -0.54
N LEU A 18 6.98 -7.07 -1.13
CA LEU A 18 6.22 -6.61 -2.30
C LEU A 18 6.40 -7.52 -3.52
N ILE A 19 7.61 -7.97 -3.82
CA ILE A 19 7.89 -8.83 -4.98
C ILE A 19 7.40 -10.28 -4.82
N ARG A 20 6.97 -10.68 -3.62
CA ARG A 20 6.39 -12.01 -3.37
C ARG A 20 4.89 -12.07 -3.68
N PHE A 21 4.22 -10.93 -3.80
CA PHE A 21 2.85 -10.91 -4.30
C PHE A 21 2.86 -11.26 -5.78
N ASP A 22 2.06 -12.25 -6.17
CA ASP A 22 1.91 -12.63 -7.56
C ASP A 22 0.98 -11.63 -8.29
N THR A 23 1.56 -10.51 -8.68
CA THR A 23 0.89 -9.46 -9.47
C THR A 23 1.17 -9.62 -10.97
N THR A 24 1.46 -10.84 -11.43
CA THR A 24 1.78 -11.12 -12.84
C THR A 24 0.53 -10.92 -13.72
N ASN A 25 0.69 -10.25 -14.85
CA ASN A 25 -0.40 -9.95 -15.79
C ASN A 25 -0.45 -11.01 -16.92
N PRO A 26 -1.56 -11.70 -17.26
CA PRO A 26 -2.88 -11.88 -16.62
C PRO A 26 -3.22 -13.35 -16.22
N PRO A 27 -4.16 -13.58 -15.25
CA PRO A 27 -5.04 -12.62 -14.58
C PRO A 27 -4.53 -12.29 -13.16
N GLY A 28 -4.01 -11.08 -12.96
CA GLY A 28 -3.22 -10.72 -11.76
C GLY A 28 -3.99 -10.67 -10.43
N ASN A 29 -3.29 -11.03 -9.34
CA ASN A 29 -3.79 -11.04 -7.96
C ASN A 29 -3.35 -9.77 -7.20
N GLU A 30 -3.61 -8.60 -7.77
CA GLU A 30 -3.13 -7.30 -7.27
C GLU A 30 -3.73 -6.93 -5.90
N ARG A 31 -4.86 -7.57 -5.51
CA ARG A 31 -5.61 -7.28 -4.29
C ARG A 31 -4.78 -7.38 -3.01
N ASP A 32 -4.04 -8.47 -2.84
CA ASP A 32 -3.30 -8.70 -1.58
C ASP A 32 -2.17 -7.70 -1.40
N CYS A 33 -1.48 -7.36 -2.49
CA CYS A 33 -0.46 -6.31 -2.50
C CYS A 33 -1.05 -4.95 -2.14
N VAL A 34 -2.19 -4.59 -2.75
CA VAL A 34 -2.89 -3.33 -2.46
C VAL A 34 -3.33 -3.25 -1.00
N MET A 35 -3.91 -4.32 -0.46
CA MET A 35 -4.35 -4.36 0.94
C MET A 35 -3.18 -4.28 1.93
N PHE A 36 -2.04 -4.91 1.61
CA PHE A 36 -0.83 -4.80 2.40
C PHE A 36 -0.32 -3.35 2.46
N ILE A 37 -0.21 -2.67 1.31
CA ILE A 37 0.23 -1.26 1.27
C ILE A 37 -0.77 -0.36 2.00
N ASN A 38 -2.07 -0.60 1.84
CA ASN A 38 -3.11 0.14 2.55
C ASN A 38 -2.92 0.05 4.07
N GLY A 39 -2.64 -1.15 4.61
CA GLY A 39 -2.36 -1.33 6.03
C GLY A 39 -1.15 -0.54 6.51
N LEU A 40 -0.05 -0.53 5.74
CA LEU A 40 1.15 0.25 6.07
C LEU A 40 0.88 1.75 6.15
N LEU A 41 0.07 2.26 5.22
CA LEU A 41 -0.29 3.68 5.19
C LEU A 41 -1.24 4.05 6.34
N GLN A 42 -2.21 3.19 6.65
CA GLN A 42 -3.11 3.38 7.79
C GLN A 42 -2.37 3.34 9.13
N ASP A 43 -1.43 2.40 9.30
CA ASP A 43 -0.55 2.33 10.48
C ASP A 43 0.30 3.61 10.63
N ALA A 44 0.70 4.23 9.51
CA ALA A 44 1.42 5.50 9.47
C ALA A 44 0.50 6.73 9.66
N GLY A 45 -0.82 6.53 9.82
CA GLY A 45 -1.80 7.62 9.97
C GLY A 45 -2.08 8.39 8.67
N ILE A 46 -1.78 7.80 7.52
CA ILE A 46 -2.03 8.39 6.19
C ILE A 46 -3.42 7.97 5.71
N GLU A 47 -4.20 8.96 5.26
CA GLU A 47 -5.52 8.73 4.67
C GLU A 47 -5.39 8.02 3.32
N THR A 48 -6.19 6.96 3.12
CA THR A 48 -6.19 6.14 1.92
C THR A 48 -7.59 5.92 1.36
N THR A 49 -7.67 5.77 0.03
CA THR A 49 -8.88 5.44 -0.72
C THR A 49 -8.56 4.32 -1.71
N ILE A 50 -9.34 3.24 -1.69
CA ILE A 50 -9.24 2.15 -2.66
C ILE A 50 -10.28 2.38 -3.76
N LEU A 51 -9.85 2.33 -5.02
CA LEU A 51 -10.69 2.53 -6.20
C LEU A 51 -10.53 1.33 -7.14
N ALA A 52 -11.63 0.76 -7.60
CA ALA A 52 -11.61 -0.35 -8.55
C ALA A 52 -12.31 0.04 -9.85
N LYS A 53 -11.64 -0.13 -11.00
CA LYS A 53 -12.29 -0.01 -12.32
C LYS A 53 -12.96 -1.33 -12.71
N GLU A 54 -12.31 -2.44 -12.36
CA GLU A 54 -12.77 -3.82 -12.50
C GLU A 54 -12.56 -4.50 -11.13
N GLU A 55 -13.40 -5.47 -10.77
CA GLU A 55 -13.41 -6.08 -9.42
C GLU A 55 -12.04 -6.61 -8.97
N ASN A 56 -11.21 -7.03 -9.94
CA ASN A 56 -9.88 -7.58 -9.69
C ASN A 56 -8.72 -6.59 -9.92
N ARG A 57 -8.99 -5.35 -10.35
CA ARG A 57 -7.97 -4.34 -10.64
C ARG A 57 -8.12 -3.13 -9.71
N LEU A 58 -7.52 -3.26 -8.54
CA LEU A 58 -7.57 -2.26 -7.48
C LEU A 58 -6.48 -1.21 -7.64
N ASN A 59 -6.84 0.04 -7.40
CA ASN A 59 -5.92 1.17 -7.24
C ASN A 59 -5.99 1.67 -5.80
N LEU A 60 -4.84 2.07 -5.26
CA LEU A 60 -4.73 2.67 -3.94
C LEU A 60 -4.27 4.12 -4.08
N VAL A 61 -5.07 5.04 -3.60
CA VAL A 61 -4.76 6.47 -3.53
C VAL A 61 -4.49 6.83 -2.08
N ALA A 62 -3.41 7.55 -1.82
CA ALA A 62 -3.04 8.02 -0.49
C ALA A 62 -2.78 9.52 -0.51
N ARG A 63 -3.14 10.22 0.57
CA ARG A 63 -2.95 11.67 0.67
C ARG A 63 -2.23 12.04 1.97
N LEU A 64 -1.06 12.65 1.82
CA LEU A 64 -0.37 13.35 2.89
C LEU A 64 -0.59 14.86 2.72
N LYS A 65 -1.32 15.49 3.64
CA LYS A 65 -1.62 16.92 3.56
C LYS A 65 -0.38 17.75 3.91
N GLY A 66 0.12 18.52 2.95
CA GLY A 66 1.19 19.49 3.20
C GLY A 66 0.76 20.62 4.14
N ASN A 67 1.73 21.24 4.81
CA ASN A 67 1.51 22.36 5.72
C ASN A 67 1.48 23.74 5.02
N GLY A 68 1.57 23.75 3.68
CA GLY A 68 1.54 24.98 2.88
C GLY A 68 2.79 25.87 3.02
N ARG A 69 3.90 25.34 3.54
CA ARG A 69 5.17 26.07 3.64
C ARG A 69 6.16 25.54 2.61
N SER A 70 6.81 26.47 1.91
CA SER A 70 7.87 26.24 0.92
C SER A 70 9.25 26.38 1.54
#